data_AF-A0A0B1SIX7-F1
#
_entry.id   AF-A0A0B1SIX7-F1
#
_cell.length_a   1.000
_cell.length_b   1.000
_cell.length_c   1.000
_cell.angle_alpha   90.00
_cell.angle_beta   90.00
_cell.angle_gamma   90.00
#
_symmetry.space_group_name_H-M   'P 1'
#
loop_
_entity.id
_entity.type
_entity.pdbx_description
1 polymer ?
#
loop_
_entity_poly.entity_id
_entity_poly.type
_entity_poly.pdbx_seq_one_letter_code
_entity_poly.pdbx_strand_id
1 'polypeptide(L)'
;MQLPINCPYRSPDAPNYYPNSFNGHKECPCSGESKFHVTGDVDRHEFDDDHFEQPRIFYTKVLEDEERARLEENIFNSMKDCLAEVDAGFGNRLRKMIDNYRAEKVSYRDF
;
A
#
# COMPACT_ATOMS: atom_id res chain seq x y z
N MET A 1 -22.61 0.29 16.57
CA MET A 1 -23.38 1.31 15.83
C MET A 1 -24.56 1.86 16.66
N GLN A 2 -24.35 2.15 17.96
CA GLN A 2 -25.38 2.74 18.84
C GLN A 2 -24.88 4.01 19.53
N LEU A 3 -23.59 4.34 19.37
CA LEU A 3 -23.09 5.67 19.69
C LEU A 3 -23.82 6.69 18.79
N PRO A 4 -24.14 7.90 19.28
CA PRO A 4 -24.92 8.88 18.53
C PRO A 4 -24.39 9.19 17.13
N ILE A 5 -23.08 9.18 16.95
CA ILE A 5 -22.42 9.42 15.66
C ILE A 5 -22.64 8.29 14.63
N ASN A 6 -22.97 7.08 15.08
CA ASN A 6 -23.03 5.85 14.29
C ASN A 6 -24.39 5.15 14.38
N CYS A 7 -25.48 5.83 14.77
CA CYS A 7 -26.77 5.18 15.05
C CYS A 7 -27.72 5.25 13.84
N PRO A 8 -27.87 4.18 13.04
CA PRO A 8 -28.99 4.04 12.15
C PRO A 8 -30.23 3.67 12.99
N TYR A 9 -31.18 4.60 13.11
CA TYR A 9 -32.40 4.46 13.90
C TYR A 9 -33.07 3.08 13.73
N ARG A 10 -33.32 2.36 14.84
CA ARG A 10 -33.93 1.02 14.87
C ARG A 10 -35.17 1.00 15.76
N SER A 11 -36.20 0.23 15.37
CA SER A 11 -37.38 -0.04 16.20
C SER A 11 -37.14 -1.29 17.08
N PRO A 12 -37.33 -1.20 18.41
CA PRO A 12 -37.00 -2.27 19.36
C PRO A 12 -38.05 -3.40 19.45
N ASP A 13 -39.27 -3.20 18.94
CA ASP A 13 -40.42 -4.08 19.20
C ASP A 13 -40.77 -5.05 18.05
N ALA A 14 -39.80 -5.41 17.20
CA ALA A 14 -39.97 -6.36 16.10
C ALA A 14 -39.50 -7.78 16.48
N PRO A 15 -40.08 -8.85 15.89
CA PRO A 15 -39.57 -10.21 16.07
C PRO A 15 -38.09 -10.32 15.69
N ASN A 16 -37.33 -11.06 16.48
CA ASN A 16 -35.88 -11.21 16.33
C ASN A 16 -35.46 -12.39 15.42
N TYR A 17 -36.36 -12.88 14.57
CA TYR A 17 -36.12 -13.99 13.66
C TYR A 17 -36.67 -13.72 12.24
N TYR A 18 -36.01 -14.29 11.22
CA TYR A 18 -36.40 -14.23 9.82
C TYR A 18 -36.28 -15.62 9.16
N PRO A 19 -37.22 -16.04 8.30
CA PRO A 19 -38.48 -15.36 7.95
C PRO A 19 -39.49 -15.39 9.11
N ASN A 20 -40.42 -14.42 9.15
CA ASN A 20 -41.51 -14.37 10.13
C ASN A 20 -42.85 -13.93 9.51
N SER A 21 -43.96 -14.22 10.21
CA SER A 21 -45.32 -13.91 9.76
C SER A 21 -45.89 -12.60 10.32
N PHE A 22 -45.08 -11.78 10.99
CA PHE A 22 -45.50 -10.54 11.65
C PHE A 22 -45.31 -9.29 10.77
N ASN A 23 -45.10 -9.48 9.46
CA ASN A 23 -44.89 -8.40 8.48
C ASN A 23 -43.77 -7.41 8.85
N GLY A 24 -42.71 -7.90 9.51
CA GLY A 24 -41.51 -7.14 9.88
C GLY A 24 -40.54 -6.94 8.71
N HIS A 25 -39.24 -6.82 9.01
CA HIS A 25 -38.19 -6.64 8.02
C HIS A 25 -38.22 -7.73 6.92
N LYS A 26 -38.06 -7.32 5.66
CA LYS A 26 -38.01 -8.19 4.46
C LYS A 26 -36.77 -7.86 3.65
N GLU A 27 -36.26 -8.84 2.92
CA GLU A 27 -35.19 -8.66 1.94
C GLU A 27 -35.63 -7.69 0.82
N CYS A 28 -34.71 -6.86 0.30
CA CYS A 28 -34.90 -6.20 -0.99
C CYS A 28 -34.08 -6.93 -2.06
N PRO A 29 -34.72 -7.71 -2.96
CA PRO A 29 -34.01 -8.33 -4.09
C PRO A 29 -33.28 -7.31 -4.97
N CYS A 30 -33.73 -6.06 -4.94
CA CYS A 30 -33.12 -4.92 -5.62
C CYS A 30 -31.69 -4.58 -5.12
N SER A 31 -31.36 -4.98 -3.90
CA SER A 31 -30.09 -4.68 -3.22
C SER A 31 -29.10 -5.84 -3.27
N GLY A 32 -29.33 -6.82 -4.16
CA GLY A 32 -28.38 -7.92 -4.37
C GLY A 32 -27.04 -7.40 -4.89
N GLU A 33 -25.95 -7.99 -4.41
CA GLU A 33 -24.60 -7.68 -4.87
C GLU A 33 -24.40 -8.06 -6.35
N SER A 34 -23.48 -7.37 -7.03
CA SER A 34 -23.11 -7.67 -8.40
C SER A 34 -22.52 -9.08 -8.51
N LYS A 35 -23.04 -9.88 -9.46
CA LYS A 35 -22.53 -11.24 -9.72
C LYS A 35 -21.22 -11.16 -10.51
N PHE A 36 -20.22 -11.94 -10.09
CA PHE A 36 -18.97 -12.16 -10.83
C PHE A 36 -18.59 -13.64 -10.78
N HIS A 37 -17.80 -14.09 -11.76
CA HIS A 37 -17.32 -15.47 -11.83
C HIS A 37 -15.91 -15.56 -11.28
N VAL A 38 -15.60 -16.66 -10.61
CA VAL A 38 -14.27 -16.95 -10.04
C VAL A 38 -13.78 -18.30 -10.53
N THR A 39 -12.46 -18.44 -10.68
CA THR A 39 -11.78 -19.65 -11.12
C THR A 39 -10.45 -19.81 -10.39
N GLY A 40 -9.97 -21.04 -10.23
CA GLY A 40 -8.69 -21.35 -9.57
C GLY A 40 -8.87 -22.13 -8.28
N ASP A 41 -7.76 -22.56 -7.69
CA ASP A 41 -7.74 -23.34 -6.46
C ASP A 41 -7.83 -22.44 -5.22
N VAL A 42 -8.43 -22.98 -4.16
CA VAL A 42 -8.48 -22.33 -2.84
C VAL A 42 -7.15 -22.60 -2.13
N ASP A 43 -6.19 -21.69 -2.30
CA ASP A 43 -4.85 -21.79 -1.73
C ASP A 43 -4.26 -20.40 -1.40
N ARG A 44 -3.07 -20.37 -0.80
CA ARG A 44 -2.25 -19.17 -0.60
C ARG A 44 -1.45 -18.88 -1.87
N HIS A 45 -2.01 -18.05 -2.72
CA HIS A 45 -1.33 -17.58 -3.93
C HIS A 45 -0.26 -16.53 -3.59
N GLU A 46 0.95 -16.70 -4.11
CA GLU A 46 1.97 -15.65 -4.13
C GLU A 46 1.65 -14.63 -5.24
N PHE A 47 1.99 -13.37 -5.01
CA PHE A 47 1.82 -12.30 -6.01
C PHE A 47 3.18 -11.81 -6.47
N ASP A 48 3.46 -11.97 -7.76
CA ASP A 48 4.61 -11.37 -8.43
C ASP A 48 4.24 -9.96 -8.91
N ASP A 49 4.15 -9.03 -7.96
CA ASP A 49 3.84 -7.62 -8.26
C ASP A 49 5.13 -6.81 -8.50
N ASP A 50 5.10 -5.93 -9.50
CA ASP A 50 6.16 -4.93 -9.69
C ASP A 50 6.01 -3.82 -8.64
N HIS A 51 6.85 -3.91 -7.61
CA HIS A 51 6.88 -2.95 -6.50
C HIS A 51 7.62 -1.64 -6.85
N PHE A 52 8.19 -1.51 -8.04
CA PHE A 52 9.08 -0.40 -8.42
C PHE A 52 8.52 0.47 -9.53
N GLU A 53 7.65 -0.04 -10.40
CA GLU A 53 7.13 0.75 -11.52
C GLU A 53 6.34 1.98 -11.07
N GLN A 54 5.35 1.82 -10.18
CA GLN A 54 4.53 2.95 -9.73
C GLN A 54 5.35 3.97 -8.92
N PRO A 55 6.20 3.57 -7.96
CA PRO A 55 7.07 4.54 -7.26
C PRO A 55 8.03 5.27 -8.20
N ARG A 56 8.57 4.59 -9.21
CA ARG A 56 9.43 5.22 -10.23
C ARG A 56 8.66 6.26 -11.03
N ILE A 57 7.44 5.96 -11.46
CA ILE A 57 6.58 6.92 -12.18
C ILE A 57 6.29 8.13 -11.30
N PHE A 58 5.90 7.91 -10.05
CA PHE A 58 5.66 8.99 -9.09
C PHE A 58 6.89 9.91 -8.97
N TYR A 59 8.05 9.33 -8.69
CA TYR A 59 9.28 10.12 -8.47
C TYR A 59 9.78 10.84 -9.73
N THR A 60 9.71 10.20 -10.90
CA THR A 60 10.29 10.74 -12.14
C THR A 60 9.35 11.61 -12.95
N LYS A 61 8.03 11.37 -12.89
CA LYS A 61 7.04 12.01 -13.76
C LYS A 61 6.01 12.85 -13.04
N VAL A 62 5.84 12.69 -11.73
CA VAL A 62 4.86 13.46 -10.94
C VAL A 62 5.53 14.54 -10.10
N LEU A 63 6.68 14.22 -9.48
CA LEU A 63 7.40 15.19 -8.64
C LEU A 63 8.28 16.14 -9.46
N GLU A 64 8.18 17.42 -9.11
CA GLU A 64 9.12 18.44 -9.56
C GLU A 64 10.45 18.36 -8.79
N ASP A 65 11.48 19.04 -9.28
CA ASP A 65 12.84 18.98 -8.70
C ASP A 65 12.87 19.35 -7.20
N GLU A 66 12.17 20.41 -6.81
CA GLU A 66 12.13 20.83 -5.40
C GLU A 66 11.38 19.83 -4.51
N GLU A 67 10.37 19.16 -5.06
CA GLU A 67 9.59 18.15 -4.33
C GLU A 67 10.39 16.87 -4.15
N ARG A 68 11.16 16.47 -5.17
CA ARG A 68 12.12 15.37 -5.06
C ARG A 68 13.15 15.65 -3.98
N ALA A 69 13.73 16.85 -3.96
CA ALA A 69 14.71 17.22 -2.93
C ALA A 69 14.12 17.13 -1.52
N ARG A 70 12.90 17.65 -1.30
CA ARG A 70 12.21 17.54 -0.01
C ARG A 70 11.90 16.09 0.36
N LEU A 71 11.49 15.27 -0.60
CA LEU A 71 11.23 13.84 -0.37
C LEU A 71 12.51 13.11 0.07
N GLU A 72 13.62 13.35 -0.61
CA GLU A 72 14.93 12.77 -0.27
C GLU A 72 15.39 13.19 1.13
N GLU A 73 15.27 14.47 1.46
CA GLU A 73 15.61 14.99 2.79
C GLU A 73 14.75 14.35 3.89
N ASN A 74 13.44 14.21 3.66
CA ASN A 74 12.53 13.58 4.62
C ASN A 74 12.89 12.11 4.88
N ILE A 75 13.15 11.35 3.81
CA ILE A 75 13.56 9.93 3.92
C ILE A 75 14.89 9.84 4.68
N PHE A 76 15.88 10.65 4.29
CA PHE A 76 17.17 10.67 4.96
C PHE A 76 17.04 11.00 6.44
N ASN A 77 16.32 12.08 6.79
CA ASN A 77 16.14 12.49 8.17
C ASN A 77 15.41 11.45 9.02
N SER A 78 14.50 10.67 8.44
CA SER A 78 13.82 9.58 9.14
C SER A 78 14.70 8.34 9.32
N MET A 79 15.69 8.10 8.46
CA MET A 79 16.47 6.85 8.43
C MET A 79 17.91 7.00 8.96
N LYS A 80 18.43 8.22 9.07
CA LYS A 80 19.84 8.50 9.38
C LYS A 80 20.35 7.83 10.66
N ASP A 81 19.52 7.74 11.69
CA ASP A 81 19.92 7.21 12.99
C ASP A 81 19.82 5.68 13.06
N CYS A 82 18.90 5.08 12.29
CA CYS A 82 18.77 3.62 12.19
C CYS A 82 19.92 2.97 11.42
N LEU A 83 20.49 3.68 10.43
CA LEU A 83 21.58 3.15 9.59
C LEU A 83 22.86 2.90 10.41
N ALA A 84 23.08 3.65 11.49
CA ALA A 84 24.21 3.44 12.39
C ALA A 84 24.00 2.20 13.29
N GLU A 85 22.75 1.86 13.62
CA GLU A 85 22.42 0.74 14.50
C GLU A 85 22.32 -0.61 13.78
N VAL A 86 22.05 -0.61 12.47
CA VAL A 86 21.80 -1.86 11.71
C VAL A 86 23.09 -2.60 11.34
N ASP A 87 24.09 -1.94 10.75
CA ASP A 87 25.48 -2.44 10.58
C ASP A 87 26.36 -1.35 9.95
N ALA A 88 27.28 -0.77 10.74
CA ALA A 88 28.25 0.22 10.23
C ALA A 88 29.11 -0.32 9.07
N GLY A 89 29.30 -1.64 8.98
CA GLY A 89 30.02 -2.29 7.89
C GLY A 89 29.26 -2.26 6.56
N PHE A 90 27.94 -2.45 6.59
CA PHE A 90 27.08 -2.58 5.42
C PHE A 90 27.00 -1.27 4.64
N GLY A 91 26.75 -0.16 5.33
CA GLY A 91 26.72 1.16 4.71
C GLY A 91 28.05 1.54 4.04
N ASN A 92 29.17 1.19 4.68
CA ASN A 92 30.51 1.43 4.12
C ASN A 92 30.80 0.56 2.88
N ARG A 93 30.35 -0.70 2.87
CA ARG A 93 30.47 -1.59 1.70
C ARG A 93 29.65 -1.09 0.52
N LEU A 94 28.40 -0.66 0.74
CA LEU A 94 27.54 -0.11 -0.30
C LEU A 94 28.13 1.16 -0.94
N ARG A 95 28.65 2.10 -0.12
CA ARG A 95 29.32 3.31 -0.66
C ARG A 95 30.50 2.94 -1.57
N LYS A 96 31.37 2.03 -1.11
CA LYS A 96 32.53 1.58 -1.88
C LYS A 96 32.14 0.91 -3.21
N MET A 97 31.07 0.11 -3.22
CA MET A 97 30.56 -0.52 -4.44
C MET A 97 30.01 0.50 -5.44
N ILE A 98 29.28 1.53 -4.96
CA ILE A 98 28.77 2.61 -5.80
C ILE A 98 29.92 3.44 -6.40
N ASP A 99 30.93 3.77 -5.61
CA ASP A 99 32.10 4.55 -6.06
C ASP A 99 32.88 3.80 -7.14
N ASN A 100 33.09 2.49 -6.97
CA ASN A 100 33.73 1.63 -7.96
C ASN A 100 32.94 1.60 -9.28
N TYR A 101 31.62 1.38 -9.22
CA TYR A 101 30.76 1.37 -10.41
C TYR A 101 30.80 2.70 -11.17
N ARG A 102 30.81 3.84 -10.45
CA ARG A 102 30.94 5.17 -11.06
C ARG A 102 32.30 5.35 -11.73
N ALA A 103 33.39 4.93 -11.10
CA ALA A 103 34.73 4.99 -11.68
C ALA A 103 34.86 4.17 -12.96
N GLU A 104 34.30 2.96 -12.98
CA GLU A 104 34.24 2.10 -14.17
C GLU A 104 33.43 2.73 -15.30
N LYS A 105 32.29 3.37 -14.99
CA LYS A 105 31.48 4.07 -16.00
C LYS A 105 32.12 5.33 -16.56
N VAL A 106 32.93 6.04 -15.78
CA VAL A 106 33.69 7.21 -16.24
C VAL A 106 34.78 6.77 -17.22
N SER A 107 35.48 5.67 -16.92
CA SER A 107 36.50 5.08 -17.81
C SER A 107 35.96 4.66 -19.19
N TYR A 108 34.66 4.36 -19.31
CA TYR A 108 34.02 3.97 -20.58
C TYR A 108 33.49 5.15 -21.41
N ARG A 109 33.51 6.37 -20.88
CA ARG A 109 33.05 7.58 -21.59
C ARG A 109 34.18 8.37 -22.25
N ASP A 110 35.44 8.01 -21.97
CA ASP A 110 36.64 8.65 -22.53
C ASP A 110 37.17 7.96 -23.81
N PHE A 111 36.33 7.15 -24.49
CA PHE A 111 36.58 6.56 -25.81
C PHE A 111 35.46 6.92 -26.80
#